data_AF-A0A6I5A3W4-F1
#
_entry.id   AF-A0A6I5A3W4-F1
#
_cell.length_a   1.000
_cell.length_b   1.000
_cell.length_c   1.000
_cell.angle_alpha   90.00
_cell.angle_beta   90.00
_cell.angle_gamma   90.00
#
_symmetry.space_group_name_H-M   'P 1'
#
loop_
_entity.id
_entity.type
_entity.pdbx_description
1 polymer ?
#
loop_
_entity_poly.entity_id
_entity_poly.type
_entity_poly.pdbx_seq_one_letter_code
_entity_poly.pdbx_strand_id
1 'polypeptide(L)'
;MHPKLFPAPINSKEGERWGYIDVRGDFRIQPQYGMANDFQKNGLAIVEAENGNYGVIDTKGHFIVNPNYQFISPYQDGRAVASDQKGFGVIDERGNVLTNTYYNFIGSYQDDVAVFSQKTEAGTLYGYLNKKGEEAIPAQYLFAEGFKERKALVKIHENQYALLNKEGKLLYTYPYPYVGQRGDGLLAFQRDTDGKYGYINERGKVVLETQYDGAQAFRDGRAVVNRIDDYLYYYGLINKSGKKIVDIEYNDIEQLGENRISVGKAVNADQPYLGSLYAIATSNGELLSDYRYESVLPYKKSLASAHDREHTFFLNRKGKIAQNLPILPGQGTLSIEGPLIKAKIDYQIYYVNYAGEIVWRPRKTIRLNNQYRVLQMKYKPNPDYLVYYPIVRGMEDVVAQREVNDRLKEYSQVKPIPSDQQLEYSYYGNFEIEFFQKELLVLELNGSQYYFGAAHPMPTKIYTNINLADGEFFELKDLFKPGSSYVEVISEIVAAQIAEDENNFYVFPDAYQGIKPDQPYYVNNESLFVYFPPYEIAPYVAGFVTFEIPFSEIIDIIDQKGAFWRAFH
;
A
#
# COMPACT_ATOMS: atom_id res chain seq x y z
N MET A 1 14.28 10.74 -27.94
CA MET A 1 13.95 10.62 -26.50
C MET A 1 12.49 10.95 -26.35
N HIS A 2 11.68 10.05 -25.77
CA HIS A 2 10.28 10.35 -25.46
C HIS A 2 10.21 11.42 -24.36
N PRO A 3 9.22 12.32 -24.38
CA PRO A 3 9.03 13.26 -23.28
C PRO A 3 8.80 12.49 -21.98
N LYS A 4 9.50 12.88 -20.91
CA LYS A 4 9.28 12.25 -19.60
C LYS A 4 7.94 12.74 -19.04
N LEU A 5 7.07 11.79 -18.72
CA LEU A 5 5.76 12.01 -18.13
C LEU A 5 5.71 11.46 -16.71
N PHE A 6 4.86 12.04 -15.87
CA PHE A 6 4.76 11.71 -14.45
C PHE A 6 3.30 11.46 -14.09
N PRO A 7 2.97 10.36 -13.39
CA PRO A 7 1.60 10.08 -12.99
C PRO A 7 1.13 11.09 -11.94
N ALA A 8 -0.08 11.62 -12.12
CA ALA A 8 -0.61 12.68 -11.28
C ALA A 8 -2.14 12.51 -11.09
N PRO A 9 -2.63 12.42 -9.84
CA PRO A 9 -4.06 12.25 -9.56
C PRO A 9 -4.83 13.58 -9.55
N ILE A 10 -6.11 13.54 -9.88
CA ILE A 10 -7.07 14.60 -9.58
C ILE A 10 -8.25 14.00 -8.83
N ASN A 11 -8.64 14.66 -7.74
CA ASN A 11 -9.90 14.38 -7.05
C ASN A 11 -11.04 15.12 -7.75
N SER A 12 -12.06 14.39 -8.16
CA SER A 12 -13.35 14.95 -8.61
C SER A 12 -14.50 14.43 -7.75
N LYS A 13 -15.73 14.80 -8.11
CA LYS A 13 -16.92 14.27 -7.42
C LYS A 13 -17.23 12.82 -7.80
N GLU A 14 -16.56 12.29 -8.82
CA GLU A 14 -16.61 10.92 -9.31
C GLU A 14 -15.42 10.07 -8.77
N GLY A 15 -14.69 10.60 -7.79
CA GLY A 15 -13.53 9.97 -7.16
C GLY A 15 -12.18 10.46 -7.70
N GLU A 16 -11.10 9.84 -7.24
CA GLU A 16 -9.75 10.10 -7.74
C GLU A 16 -9.58 9.46 -9.12
N ARG A 17 -8.96 10.21 -10.04
CA ARG A 17 -8.52 9.69 -11.35
C ARG A 17 -7.10 10.12 -11.64
N TRP A 18 -6.34 9.24 -12.28
CA TRP A 18 -4.95 9.43 -12.62
C TRP A 18 -4.77 9.79 -14.09
N GLY A 19 -3.90 10.76 -14.34
CA GLY A 19 -3.40 11.13 -15.65
C GLY A 19 -1.88 11.29 -15.62
N TYR A 20 -1.31 11.92 -16.64
CA TYR A 20 0.13 12.15 -16.72
C TYR A 20 0.47 13.59 -17.08
N ILE A 21 1.31 14.21 -16.26
CA ILE A 21 1.84 15.56 -16.46
C ILE A 21 3.21 15.53 -17.14
N ASP A 22 3.58 16.61 -17.83
CA ASP A 22 4.94 16.86 -18.27
C ASP A 22 5.79 17.57 -17.20
N VAL A 23 7.02 17.92 -17.57
CA VAL A 23 8.00 18.60 -16.71
C VAL A 23 7.57 20.01 -16.25
N ARG A 24 6.53 20.59 -16.87
CA ARG A 24 5.95 21.90 -16.50
C ARG A 24 4.71 21.75 -15.61
N GLY A 25 4.26 20.52 -15.35
CA GLY A 25 3.04 20.26 -14.59
C GLY A 25 1.77 20.23 -15.44
N ASP A 26 1.88 20.32 -16.77
CA ASP A 26 0.73 20.28 -17.67
C ASP A 26 0.33 18.84 -17.97
N PHE A 27 -0.96 18.50 -17.84
CA PHE A 27 -1.47 17.19 -18.25
C PHE A 27 -1.30 16.98 -19.77
N ARG A 28 -0.56 15.94 -20.13
CA ARG A 28 -0.40 15.44 -21.52
C ARG A 28 -1.32 14.26 -21.80
N ILE A 29 -1.63 13.48 -20.76
CA ILE A 29 -2.69 12.48 -20.78
C ILE A 29 -3.66 12.90 -19.67
N GLN A 30 -4.91 13.18 -20.03
CA GLN A 30 -5.90 13.65 -19.07
C GLN A 30 -6.21 12.56 -18.04
N PRO A 31 -6.55 12.94 -16.79
CA PRO A 31 -6.98 11.98 -15.79
C PRO A 31 -8.20 11.18 -16.22
N GLN A 32 -8.05 9.86 -16.27
CA GLN A 32 -9.11 8.92 -16.67
C GLN A 32 -8.90 7.51 -16.11
N TYR A 33 -7.72 7.23 -15.55
CA TYR A 33 -7.37 5.90 -15.04
C TYR A 33 -7.68 5.81 -13.53
N GLY A 34 -8.07 4.64 -13.05
CA GLY A 34 -8.18 4.37 -11.60
C GLY A 34 -6.82 4.42 -10.91
N MET A 35 -5.79 3.92 -11.61
CA MET A 35 -4.39 3.95 -11.19
C MET A 35 -3.46 4.15 -12.38
N ALA A 36 -2.29 4.77 -12.14
CA ALA A 36 -1.27 5.00 -13.16
C ALA A 36 0.15 4.78 -12.62
N ASN A 37 0.86 3.80 -13.17
CA ASN A 37 2.26 3.55 -12.85
C ASN A 37 3.20 4.50 -13.59
N ASP A 38 4.42 4.69 -13.09
CA ASP A 38 5.44 5.48 -13.79
C ASP A 38 5.78 4.86 -15.16
N PHE A 39 5.99 5.69 -16.18
CA PHE A 39 6.49 5.23 -17.48
C PHE A 39 7.86 4.55 -17.32
N GLN A 40 7.95 3.31 -17.78
CA GLN A 40 9.18 2.53 -17.77
C GLN A 40 10.14 3.00 -18.87
N LYS A 41 11.39 2.51 -18.83
CA LYS A 41 12.43 2.88 -19.81
C LYS A 41 12.06 2.56 -21.27
N ASN A 42 11.18 1.57 -21.47
CA ASN A 42 10.65 1.18 -22.78
C ASN A 42 9.52 2.11 -23.28
N GLY A 43 9.12 3.12 -22.51
CA GLY A 43 8.07 4.06 -22.88
C GLY A 43 6.65 3.54 -22.66
N LEU A 44 6.50 2.45 -21.90
CA LEU A 44 5.21 1.87 -21.53
C LEU A 44 4.85 2.20 -20.08
N ALA A 45 3.57 2.37 -19.80
CA ALA A 45 3.04 2.47 -18.44
C ALA A 45 1.85 1.53 -18.27
N ILE A 46 1.73 0.94 -17.09
CA ILE A 46 0.60 0.10 -16.70
C ILE A 46 -0.43 1.01 -16.03
N VAL A 47 -1.69 0.89 -16.45
CA VAL A 47 -2.81 1.70 -15.96
C VAL A 47 -4.01 0.81 -15.67
N GLU A 48 -4.79 1.19 -14.68
CA GLU A 48 -6.10 0.59 -14.41
C GLU A 48 -7.18 1.44 -15.11
N ALA A 49 -7.99 0.80 -15.96
CA ALA A 49 -9.09 1.46 -16.63
C ALA A 49 -10.35 1.53 -15.75
N GLU A 50 -11.38 2.21 -16.22
CA GLU A 50 -12.64 2.40 -15.50
C GLU A 50 -13.36 1.08 -15.15
N ASN A 51 -13.11 0.00 -15.90
CA ASN A 51 -13.64 -1.32 -15.61
C ASN A 51 -12.88 -2.09 -14.51
N GLY A 52 -11.90 -1.45 -13.84
CA GLY A 52 -11.06 -2.06 -12.81
C GLY A 52 -9.96 -2.99 -13.34
N ASN A 53 -9.86 -3.18 -14.67
CA ASN A 53 -8.83 -4.02 -15.27
C ASN A 53 -7.61 -3.20 -15.71
N TYR A 54 -6.47 -3.86 -15.69
CA TYR A 54 -5.17 -3.33 -16.07
C TYR A 54 -4.89 -3.50 -17.56
N GLY A 55 -4.40 -2.43 -18.16
CA GLY A 55 -3.85 -2.38 -19.52
C GLY A 55 -2.49 -1.69 -19.54
N VAL A 56 -1.92 -1.57 -20.74
CA VAL A 56 -0.61 -0.93 -20.96
C VAL A 56 -0.77 0.15 -22.02
N ILE A 57 -0.29 1.36 -21.72
CA ILE A 57 -0.34 2.51 -22.61
C ILE A 57 1.04 2.96 -23.07
N ASP A 58 1.09 3.59 -24.24
CA ASP A 58 2.26 4.33 -24.72
C ASP A 58 2.31 5.76 -24.15
N THR A 59 3.40 6.50 -24.44
CA THR A 59 3.58 7.91 -24.02
C THR A 59 2.57 8.91 -24.60
N LYS A 60 1.68 8.48 -25.50
CA LYS A 60 0.57 9.29 -26.04
C LYS A 60 -0.76 8.92 -25.38
N GLY A 61 -0.79 7.91 -24.51
CA GLY A 61 -1.99 7.41 -23.86
C GLY A 61 -2.77 6.37 -24.67
N HIS A 62 -2.21 5.87 -25.79
CA HIS A 62 -2.86 4.79 -26.54
C HIS A 62 -2.60 3.45 -25.88
N PHE A 63 -3.65 2.63 -25.74
CA PHE A 63 -3.49 1.25 -25.29
C PHE A 63 -2.70 0.44 -26.31
N ILE A 64 -1.56 -0.09 -25.86
CA ILE A 64 -0.80 -1.16 -26.52
C ILE A 64 -1.35 -2.52 -26.09
N VAL A 65 -1.80 -2.61 -24.84
CA VAL A 65 -2.49 -3.78 -24.28
C VAL A 65 -3.81 -3.29 -23.71
N ASN A 66 -4.92 -3.83 -24.21
CA ASN A 66 -6.26 -3.46 -23.75
C ASN A 66 -6.47 -3.88 -22.28
N PRO A 67 -7.27 -3.11 -21.50
CA PRO A 67 -7.47 -3.36 -20.08
C PRO A 67 -8.41 -4.55 -19.82
N ASN A 68 -7.87 -5.75 -19.94
CA ASN A 68 -8.58 -7.02 -19.77
C ASN A 68 -7.94 -7.92 -18.69
N TYR A 69 -6.87 -7.46 -18.04
CA TYR A 69 -6.15 -8.23 -17.03
C TYR A 69 -6.50 -7.73 -15.63
N GLN A 70 -6.58 -8.63 -14.67
CA GLN A 70 -6.74 -8.29 -13.26
C GLN A 70 -5.44 -7.76 -12.64
N PHE A 71 -4.30 -8.06 -13.27
CA PHE A 71 -2.98 -7.57 -12.84
C PHE A 71 -1.99 -7.61 -14.01
N ILE A 72 -1.07 -6.64 -14.05
CA ILE A 72 0.11 -6.67 -14.92
C ILE A 72 1.32 -6.21 -14.09
N SER A 73 2.39 -7.02 -14.04
CA SER A 73 3.65 -6.66 -13.41
C SER A 73 4.44 -5.66 -14.25
N PRO A 74 5.33 -4.83 -13.67
CA PRO A 74 6.28 -4.05 -14.44
C PRO A 74 7.09 -4.93 -15.41
N TYR A 75 7.35 -4.40 -16.61
CA TYR A 75 8.20 -5.08 -17.59
C TYR A 75 9.63 -5.25 -17.06
N GLN A 76 10.10 -6.49 -16.95
CA GLN A 76 11.49 -6.85 -16.64
C GLN A 76 12.01 -7.75 -17.76
N ASP A 77 13.22 -7.50 -18.23
CA ASP A 77 13.81 -8.20 -19.39
C ASP A 77 12.90 -8.21 -20.64
N GLY A 78 12.03 -7.20 -20.80
CA GLY A 78 11.06 -7.10 -21.90
C GLY A 78 9.85 -8.02 -21.75
N ARG A 79 9.55 -8.49 -20.54
CA ARG A 79 8.40 -9.34 -20.20
C ARG A 79 7.63 -8.79 -19.02
N ALA A 80 6.31 -8.89 -19.09
CA ALA A 80 5.43 -8.67 -17.96
C ALA A 80 4.67 -9.95 -17.65
N VAL A 81 4.43 -10.19 -16.36
CA VAL A 81 3.50 -11.20 -15.88
C VAL A 81 2.13 -10.55 -15.85
N ALA A 82 1.12 -11.18 -16.42
CA ALA A 82 -0.25 -10.71 -16.40
C ALA A 82 -1.18 -11.80 -15.88
N SER A 83 -2.26 -11.45 -15.18
CA SER A 83 -3.26 -12.42 -14.74
C SER A 83 -4.66 -12.04 -15.15
N ASP A 84 -5.48 -13.05 -15.38
CA ASP A 84 -6.92 -12.97 -15.55
C ASP A 84 -7.59 -14.11 -14.77
N GLN A 85 -8.89 -14.34 -15.00
CA GLN A 85 -9.65 -15.40 -14.34
C GLN A 85 -9.08 -16.82 -14.51
N LYS A 86 -8.24 -17.06 -15.53
CA LYS A 86 -7.63 -18.37 -15.80
C LYS A 86 -6.33 -18.58 -15.03
N GLY A 87 -5.69 -17.52 -14.55
CA GLY A 87 -4.42 -17.56 -13.82
C GLY A 87 -3.38 -16.61 -14.42
N PHE A 88 -2.10 -16.88 -14.14
CA PHE A 88 -0.98 -16.06 -14.58
C PHE A 88 -0.42 -16.54 -15.93
N GLY A 89 -0.11 -15.58 -16.81
CA GLY A 89 0.61 -15.78 -18.06
C GLY A 89 1.71 -14.73 -18.26
N VAL A 90 2.44 -14.83 -19.36
CA VAL A 90 3.51 -13.89 -19.71
C VAL A 90 3.15 -13.15 -21.00
N ILE A 91 3.30 -11.84 -21.01
CA ILE A 91 3.15 -11.00 -22.20
C ILE A 91 4.47 -10.30 -22.57
N ASP A 92 4.67 -10.07 -23.86
CA ASP A 92 5.72 -9.16 -24.35
C ASP A 92 5.28 -7.69 -24.35
N GLU A 93 6.19 -6.79 -24.75
CA GLU A 93 5.95 -5.34 -24.81
C GLU A 93 4.92 -4.92 -25.87
N ARG A 94 4.49 -5.84 -26.74
CA ARG A 94 3.43 -5.63 -27.74
C ARG A 94 2.10 -6.25 -27.29
N GLY A 95 2.05 -6.86 -26.10
CA GLY A 95 0.88 -7.55 -25.60
C GLY A 95 0.69 -8.97 -26.11
N ASN A 96 1.67 -9.54 -26.83
CA ASN A 96 1.55 -10.93 -27.26
C ASN A 96 1.69 -11.85 -26.04
N VAL A 97 0.70 -12.70 -25.82
CA VAL A 97 0.78 -13.77 -24.82
C VAL A 97 1.78 -14.81 -25.29
N LEU A 98 2.75 -15.13 -24.44
CA LEU A 98 3.86 -16.04 -24.74
C LEU A 98 3.68 -17.43 -24.13
N THR A 99 2.87 -17.54 -23.09
CA THR A 99 2.58 -18.81 -22.41
C THR A 99 1.39 -19.52 -23.07
N ASN A 100 1.51 -20.83 -23.31
CA ASN A 100 0.41 -21.66 -23.85
C ASN A 100 -0.48 -22.27 -22.74
N THR A 101 -0.11 -22.10 -21.48
CA THR A 101 -0.86 -22.52 -20.29
C THR A 101 -0.92 -21.39 -19.28
N TYR A 102 -1.84 -21.48 -18.34
CA TYR A 102 -1.94 -20.55 -17.20
C TYR A 102 -1.37 -21.21 -15.94
N TYR A 103 -0.62 -20.42 -15.18
CA TYR A 103 0.05 -20.86 -13.96
C TYR A 103 -0.64 -20.29 -12.72
N ASN A 104 -0.43 -20.92 -11.57
CA ASN A 104 -0.97 -20.41 -10.30
C ASN A 104 -0.23 -19.15 -9.82
N PHE A 105 1.04 -19.02 -10.18
CA PHE A 105 1.87 -17.85 -9.92
C PHE A 105 3.03 -17.80 -10.91
N ILE A 106 3.45 -16.59 -11.31
CA ILE A 106 4.71 -16.35 -12.00
C ILE A 106 5.40 -15.16 -11.32
N GLY A 107 6.66 -15.34 -10.92
CA GLY A 107 7.50 -14.25 -10.41
C GLY A 107 7.99 -13.35 -11.55
N SER A 108 8.48 -12.15 -11.22
CA SER A 108 9.05 -11.27 -12.23
C SER A 108 10.28 -11.90 -12.91
N TYR A 109 10.46 -11.61 -14.19
CA TYR A 109 11.65 -12.02 -14.93
C TYR A 109 12.90 -11.40 -14.32
N GLN A 110 13.92 -12.22 -14.09
CA GLN A 110 15.27 -11.81 -13.71
C GLN A 110 16.25 -12.75 -14.39
N ASP A 111 17.31 -12.19 -14.97
CA ASP A 111 18.23 -12.96 -15.82
C ASP A 111 17.44 -13.77 -16.87
N ASP A 112 16.51 -13.17 -17.63
CA ASP A 112 15.80 -13.83 -18.73
C ASP A 112 14.95 -15.08 -18.37
N VAL A 113 14.73 -15.33 -17.07
CA VAL A 113 13.92 -16.44 -16.56
C VAL A 113 12.98 -15.97 -15.45
N ALA A 114 11.86 -16.66 -15.28
CA ALA A 114 10.91 -16.39 -14.22
C ALA A 114 10.55 -17.68 -13.50
N VAL A 115 10.50 -17.65 -12.17
CA VAL A 115 9.94 -18.75 -11.39
C VAL A 115 8.43 -18.82 -11.64
N PHE A 116 7.88 -20.02 -11.78
CA PHE A 116 6.44 -20.23 -11.80
C PHE A 116 6.05 -21.28 -10.77
N SER A 117 4.78 -21.29 -10.38
CA SER A 117 4.20 -22.39 -9.61
C SER A 117 2.94 -22.95 -10.26
N GLN A 118 2.71 -24.23 -10.04
CA GLN A 118 1.48 -24.92 -10.43
C GLN A 118 1.03 -25.88 -9.34
N LYS A 119 -0.28 -26.03 -9.19
CA LYS A 119 -0.89 -27.04 -8.31
C LYS A 119 -0.82 -28.42 -8.97
N THR A 120 -0.46 -29.41 -8.17
CA THR A 120 -0.44 -30.83 -8.53
C THR A 120 -1.10 -31.65 -7.43
N GLU A 121 -1.30 -32.95 -7.65
CA GLU A 121 -1.79 -33.87 -6.60
C GLU A 121 -0.84 -33.92 -5.38
N ALA A 122 0.45 -33.67 -5.58
CA ALA A 122 1.47 -33.64 -4.53
C ALA A 122 1.61 -32.27 -3.84
N GLY A 123 0.74 -31.31 -4.15
CA GLY A 123 0.82 -29.93 -3.67
C GLY A 123 1.33 -28.96 -4.73
N THR A 124 1.81 -27.79 -4.29
CA THR A 124 2.33 -26.75 -5.20
C THR A 124 3.78 -27.04 -5.55
N LEU A 125 4.08 -27.15 -6.85
CA LEU A 125 5.43 -27.33 -7.36
C LEU A 125 5.88 -26.11 -8.14
N TYR A 126 7.19 -25.87 -8.12
CA TYR A 126 7.83 -24.73 -8.76
C TYR A 126 8.76 -25.17 -9.88
N GLY A 127 8.80 -24.37 -10.93
CA GLY A 127 9.68 -24.49 -12.09
C GLY A 127 10.12 -23.11 -12.61
N TYR A 128 10.70 -23.07 -13.80
CA TYR A 128 11.17 -21.83 -14.42
C TYR A 128 10.78 -21.71 -15.89
N LEU A 129 10.28 -20.53 -16.25
CA LEU A 129 9.99 -20.12 -17.63
C LEU A 129 11.18 -19.39 -18.25
N ASN A 130 11.45 -19.63 -19.53
CA ASN A 130 12.33 -18.79 -20.34
C ASN A 130 11.59 -17.58 -20.90
N LYS A 131 12.29 -16.62 -21.53
CA LYS A 131 11.65 -15.45 -22.18
C LYS A 131 10.63 -15.76 -23.26
N LYS A 132 10.56 -16.97 -23.79
CA LYS A 132 9.51 -17.35 -24.75
C LYS A 132 8.24 -17.82 -24.05
N GLY A 133 8.19 -17.80 -22.71
CA GLY A 133 7.07 -18.33 -21.94
C GLY A 133 7.04 -19.86 -21.91
N GLU A 134 8.13 -20.53 -22.31
CA GLU A 134 8.24 -21.98 -22.30
C GLU A 134 8.94 -22.44 -21.01
N GLU A 135 8.57 -23.61 -20.49
CA GLU A 135 9.23 -24.21 -19.34
C GLU A 135 10.68 -24.58 -19.67
N ALA A 136 11.63 -23.78 -19.16
CA ALA A 136 13.05 -24.10 -19.21
C ALA A 136 13.41 -25.20 -18.22
N ILE A 137 12.75 -25.16 -17.06
CA ILE A 137 12.87 -26.17 -16.01
C ILE A 137 11.44 -26.51 -15.56
N PRO A 138 10.96 -27.74 -15.79
CA PRO A 138 9.62 -28.15 -15.41
C PRO A 138 9.37 -28.02 -13.90
N ALA A 139 8.10 -27.91 -13.51
CA ALA A 139 7.71 -27.86 -12.11
C ALA A 139 8.06 -29.17 -11.38
N GLN A 140 9.02 -29.10 -10.46
CA GLN A 140 9.51 -30.27 -9.71
C GLN A 140 10.05 -29.93 -8.31
N TYR A 141 10.15 -28.64 -7.96
CA TYR A 141 10.69 -28.21 -6.67
C TYR A 141 9.58 -27.85 -5.70
N LEU A 142 9.77 -28.13 -4.40
CA LEU A 142 8.83 -27.76 -3.34
C LEU A 142 8.82 -26.25 -3.06
N PHE A 143 9.92 -25.57 -3.40
CA PHE A 143 10.08 -24.12 -3.34
C PHE A 143 11.20 -23.71 -4.30
N ALA A 144 11.10 -22.52 -4.87
CA ALA A 144 12.11 -21.98 -5.77
C ALA A 144 12.19 -20.46 -5.63
N GLU A 145 13.41 -19.94 -5.47
CA GLU A 145 13.67 -18.49 -5.58
C GLU A 145 13.84 -18.07 -7.05
N GLY A 146 13.65 -16.78 -7.31
CA GLY A 146 14.04 -16.17 -8.58
C GLY A 146 15.56 -16.23 -8.81
N PHE A 147 15.98 -16.21 -10.07
CA PHE A 147 17.40 -16.22 -10.42
C PHE A 147 18.08 -14.92 -10.01
N LYS A 148 19.29 -15.05 -9.45
CA LYS A 148 20.18 -13.93 -9.12
C LYS A 148 21.62 -14.29 -9.44
N GLU A 149 22.24 -13.52 -10.34
CA GLU A 149 23.58 -13.79 -10.88
C GLU A 149 23.65 -15.21 -11.48
N ARG A 150 22.66 -15.56 -12.30
CA ARG A 150 22.58 -16.83 -13.06
C ARG A 150 22.47 -18.11 -12.24
N LYS A 151 22.16 -18.00 -10.94
CA LYS A 151 21.87 -19.16 -10.08
C LYS A 151 20.56 -18.95 -9.33
N ALA A 152 19.92 -20.04 -8.95
CA ALA A 152 18.73 -20.02 -8.10
C ALA A 152 18.81 -21.08 -7.02
N LEU A 153 18.30 -20.75 -5.84
CA LEU A 153 18.15 -21.67 -4.72
C LEU A 153 16.77 -22.33 -4.81
N VAL A 154 16.74 -23.65 -4.70
CA VAL A 154 15.51 -24.44 -4.73
C VAL A 154 15.46 -25.40 -3.55
N LYS A 155 14.25 -25.69 -3.07
CA LYS A 155 14.00 -26.77 -2.12
C LYS A 155 13.57 -28.01 -2.91
N ILE A 156 14.38 -29.06 -2.86
CA ILE A 156 14.10 -30.32 -3.55
C ILE A 156 13.24 -31.20 -2.67
N HIS A 157 13.60 -31.36 -1.38
CA HIS A 157 12.88 -32.17 -0.38
C HIS A 157 12.76 -31.39 0.94
N GLU A 158 11.98 -31.90 1.90
CA GLU A 158 11.72 -31.22 3.19
C GLU A 158 13.00 -30.71 3.89
N ASN A 159 14.06 -31.50 3.87
CA ASN A 159 15.36 -31.19 4.49
C ASN A 159 16.50 -31.11 3.47
N GLN A 160 16.19 -30.70 2.23
CA GLN A 160 17.19 -30.63 1.18
C GLN A 160 16.96 -29.46 0.22
N TYR A 161 17.96 -28.59 0.15
CA TYR A 161 18.05 -27.51 -0.82
C TYR A 161 19.12 -27.78 -1.86
N ALA A 162 19.08 -27.04 -2.97
CA ALA A 162 20.13 -27.06 -3.97
C ALA A 162 20.28 -25.70 -4.66
N LEU A 163 21.49 -25.43 -5.12
CA LEU A 163 21.79 -24.30 -5.99
C LEU A 163 21.90 -24.82 -7.42
N LEU A 164 21.12 -24.27 -8.34
CA LEU A 164 21.12 -24.66 -9.76
C LEU A 164 21.50 -23.50 -10.68
N ASN A 165 21.90 -23.82 -11.91
CA ASN A 165 22.13 -22.85 -12.98
C ASN A 165 20.89 -22.70 -13.88
N LYS A 166 20.96 -21.81 -14.87
CA LYS A 166 19.82 -21.51 -15.77
C LYS A 166 19.39 -22.70 -16.64
N GLU A 167 20.27 -23.68 -16.82
CA GLU A 167 19.99 -24.92 -17.54
C GLU A 167 19.37 -26.01 -16.63
N GLY A 168 19.07 -25.71 -15.36
CA GLY A 168 18.50 -26.64 -14.40
C GLY A 168 19.51 -27.63 -13.81
N LYS A 169 20.79 -27.50 -14.12
CA LYS A 169 21.84 -28.35 -13.54
C LYS A 169 22.07 -27.96 -12.08
N LEU A 170 21.91 -28.94 -11.19
CA LEU A 170 22.29 -28.81 -9.79
C LEU A 170 23.81 -28.63 -9.70
N LEU A 171 24.23 -27.50 -9.14
CA LEU A 171 25.63 -27.17 -8.88
C LEU A 171 26.06 -27.73 -7.53
N TYR A 172 25.22 -27.57 -6.52
CA TYR A 172 25.45 -28.01 -5.14
C TYR A 172 24.13 -28.40 -4.47
N THR A 173 24.19 -29.32 -3.52
CA THR A 173 23.06 -29.73 -2.66
C THR A 173 23.41 -29.51 -1.20
N TYR A 174 22.39 -29.23 -0.39
CA TYR A 174 22.52 -28.85 1.01
C TYR A 174 21.55 -29.68 1.85
N PRO A 175 22.05 -30.57 2.74
CA PRO A 175 21.21 -31.43 3.58
C PRO A 175 20.75 -30.69 4.84
N TYR A 176 19.99 -29.61 4.66
CA TYR A 176 19.51 -28.76 5.74
C TYR A 176 18.00 -28.48 5.62
N PRO A 177 17.28 -28.37 6.76
CA PRO A 177 15.86 -27.99 6.80
C PRO A 177 15.62 -26.59 6.22
N TYR A 178 16.62 -25.71 6.32
CA TYR A 178 16.57 -24.36 5.79
C TYR A 178 17.92 -23.92 5.22
N VAL A 179 17.85 -23.34 4.01
CA VAL A 179 18.91 -22.54 3.41
C VAL A 179 18.24 -21.27 2.89
N GLY A 180 18.78 -20.12 3.27
CA GLY A 180 18.26 -18.81 2.90
C GLY A 180 18.93 -18.23 1.65
N GLN A 181 18.42 -17.08 1.22
CA GLN A 181 18.86 -16.40 0.00
C GLN A 181 20.38 -16.21 -0.05
N ARG A 182 20.93 -16.39 -1.26
CA ARG A 182 22.35 -16.17 -1.55
C ARG A 182 22.71 -14.68 -1.51
N GLY A 183 23.79 -14.38 -0.80
CA GLY A 183 24.37 -13.04 -0.70
C GLY A 183 25.90 -13.09 -0.65
N ASP A 184 26.59 -12.38 -1.54
CA ASP A 184 28.05 -12.33 -1.65
C ASP A 184 28.79 -13.68 -1.50
N GLY A 185 28.20 -14.77 -1.99
CA GLY A 185 28.77 -16.13 -1.94
C GLY A 185 28.55 -16.91 -0.63
N LEU A 186 27.76 -16.38 0.30
CA LEU A 186 27.31 -17.06 1.52
C LEU A 186 25.79 -17.21 1.52
N LEU A 187 25.30 -18.24 2.22
CA LEU A 187 23.89 -18.51 2.44
C LEU A 187 23.65 -18.75 3.93
N ALA A 188 22.62 -18.11 4.49
CA ALA A 188 22.19 -18.43 5.83
C ALA A 188 21.63 -19.87 5.85
N PHE A 189 21.84 -20.61 6.94
CA PHE A 189 21.29 -21.96 7.07
C PHE A 189 20.97 -22.30 8.53
N GLN A 190 20.09 -23.27 8.72
CA GLN A 190 19.82 -23.89 10.03
C GLN A 190 20.23 -25.37 9.95
N ARG A 191 20.82 -25.90 11.03
CA ARG A 191 21.15 -27.33 11.13
C ARG A 191 19.90 -28.17 11.38
N ASP A 192 19.02 -27.68 12.23
CA ASP A 192 17.80 -28.32 12.69
C ASP A 192 16.61 -27.38 12.47
N THR A 193 15.41 -27.93 12.36
CA THR A 193 14.16 -27.15 12.27
C THR A 193 14.06 -26.22 13.48
N ASP A 194 13.72 -24.95 13.24
CA ASP A 194 13.66 -23.88 14.27
C ASP A 194 14.98 -23.61 15.02
N GLY A 195 16.10 -24.13 14.50
CA GLY A 195 17.42 -23.92 15.07
C GLY A 195 17.98 -22.51 14.86
N LYS A 196 19.14 -22.24 15.47
CA LYS A 196 19.87 -20.99 15.24
C LYS A 196 20.43 -20.94 13.81
N TYR A 197 20.63 -19.73 13.31
CA TYR A 197 21.21 -19.48 12.00
C TYR A 197 22.74 -19.42 12.05
N GLY A 198 23.36 -20.02 11.04
CA GLY A 198 24.77 -19.89 10.70
C GLY A 198 24.92 -19.52 9.22
N TYR A 199 26.14 -19.61 8.69
CA TYR A 199 26.39 -19.38 7.26
C TYR A 199 27.24 -20.47 6.65
N ILE A 200 26.81 -20.93 5.47
CA ILE A 200 27.57 -21.82 4.59
C ILE A 200 28.04 -21.04 3.36
N ASN A 201 29.12 -21.48 2.73
CA ASN A 201 29.45 -21.01 1.39
C ASN A 201 28.62 -21.77 0.33
N GLU A 202 28.72 -21.35 -0.93
CA GLU A 202 28.00 -22.00 -2.03
C GLU A 202 28.28 -23.51 -2.16
N ARG A 203 29.42 -24.01 -1.69
CA ARG A 203 29.75 -25.45 -1.72
C ARG A 203 29.17 -26.23 -0.53
N GLY A 204 28.41 -25.57 0.34
CA GLY A 204 27.83 -26.17 1.54
C GLY A 204 28.79 -26.30 2.72
N LYS A 205 30.01 -25.75 2.62
CA LYS A 205 30.94 -25.74 3.77
C LYS A 205 30.49 -24.68 4.76
N VAL A 206 30.32 -25.07 6.02
CA VAL A 206 30.06 -24.15 7.13
C VAL A 206 31.21 -23.16 7.25
N VAL A 207 30.88 -21.88 7.15
CA VAL A 207 31.80 -20.74 7.33
C VAL A 207 31.60 -20.14 8.71
N LEU A 208 30.35 -20.00 9.15
CA LEU A 208 29.98 -19.54 10.49
C LEU A 208 29.04 -20.55 11.13
N GLU A 209 29.39 -21.02 12.32
CA GLU A 209 28.55 -21.92 13.11
C GLU A 209 27.23 -21.24 13.52
N THR A 210 26.20 -22.06 13.67
CA THR A 210 24.84 -21.64 14.03
C THR A 210 24.81 -21.03 15.44
N GLN A 211 24.49 -19.74 15.55
CA GLN A 211 24.50 -19.02 16.83
C GLN A 211 23.55 -17.81 16.92
N TYR A 212 22.93 -17.41 15.80
CA TYR A 212 22.06 -16.24 15.72
C TYR A 212 20.59 -16.65 15.72
N ASP A 213 19.70 -15.83 16.30
CA ASP A 213 18.25 -16.06 16.23
C ASP A 213 17.69 -15.78 14.84
N GLY A 214 18.38 -14.94 14.08
CA GLY A 214 18.02 -14.56 12.72
C GLY A 214 19.24 -14.01 11.99
N ALA A 215 19.25 -14.21 10.67
CA ALA A 215 20.39 -13.93 9.82
C ALA A 215 19.94 -13.52 8.41
N GLN A 216 20.29 -12.29 8.01
CA GLN A 216 20.03 -11.82 6.64
C GLN A 216 21.11 -12.29 5.67
N ALA A 217 20.79 -12.28 4.36
CA ALA A 217 21.77 -12.52 3.31
C ALA A 217 22.90 -11.48 3.33
N PHE A 218 24.11 -11.91 3.00
CA PHE A 218 25.26 -11.01 2.90
C PHE A 218 25.11 -10.04 1.72
N ARG A 219 25.44 -8.77 1.94
CA ARG A 219 25.49 -7.71 0.93
C ARG A 219 26.63 -6.76 1.28
N ASP A 220 27.39 -6.34 0.27
CA ASP A 220 28.58 -5.49 0.43
C ASP A 220 29.58 -6.02 1.50
N GLY A 221 29.67 -7.34 1.63
CA GLY A 221 30.54 -8.05 2.57
C GLY A 221 30.05 -8.04 4.02
N ARG A 222 28.79 -7.69 4.27
CA ARG A 222 28.17 -7.57 5.60
C ARG A 222 26.86 -8.34 5.68
N ALA A 223 26.48 -8.75 6.88
CA ALA A 223 25.15 -9.29 7.14
C ALA A 223 24.61 -8.73 8.45
N VAL A 224 23.31 -8.44 8.46
CA VAL A 224 22.57 -8.13 9.68
C VAL A 224 22.16 -9.44 10.32
N VAL A 225 22.43 -9.57 11.61
CA VAL A 225 22.07 -10.72 12.44
C VAL A 225 21.39 -10.20 13.69
N ASN A 226 20.54 -11.03 14.32
CA ASN A 226 19.91 -10.65 15.57
C ASN A 226 19.98 -11.74 16.65
N ARG A 227 19.69 -11.32 17.88
CA ARG A 227 19.40 -12.16 19.03
C ARG A 227 18.08 -11.73 19.64
N ILE A 228 17.41 -12.69 20.27
CA ILE A 228 16.18 -12.46 21.02
C ILE A 228 16.52 -12.47 22.51
N ASP A 229 16.14 -11.42 23.23
CA ASP A 229 16.22 -11.34 24.69
C ASP A 229 14.93 -10.71 25.22
N ASP A 230 14.28 -11.38 26.18
CA ASP A 230 12.95 -11.02 26.72
C ASP A 230 11.92 -10.57 25.65
N TYR A 231 11.75 -11.41 24.62
CA TYR A 231 10.88 -11.14 23.45
C TYR A 231 11.25 -9.93 22.58
N LEU A 232 12.36 -9.25 22.89
CA LEU A 232 12.89 -8.14 22.10
C LEU A 232 14.00 -8.62 21.16
N TYR A 233 13.98 -8.09 19.95
CA TYR A 233 14.98 -8.36 18.93
C TYR A 233 16.06 -7.28 18.98
N TYR A 234 17.31 -7.72 19.12
CA TYR A 234 18.48 -6.86 19.04
C TYR A 234 19.28 -7.22 17.82
N TYR A 235 19.61 -6.22 17.01
CA TYR A 235 20.29 -6.36 15.72
C TYR A 235 21.74 -5.89 15.84
N GLY A 236 22.61 -6.57 15.10
CA GLY A 236 24.01 -6.21 14.92
C GLY A 236 24.47 -6.51 13.50
N LEU A 237 25.70 -6.10 13.18
CA LEU A 237 26.29 -6.26 11.85
C LEU A 237 27.57 -7.08 11.94
N ILE A 238 27.69 -8.12 11.13
CA ILE A 238 28.89 -8.96 11.05
C ILE A 238 29.54 -8.89 9.67
N ASN A 239 30.84 -9.15 9.62
CA ASN A 239 31.53 -9.42 8.35
C ASN A 239 31.48 -10.92 7.99
N LYS A 240 32.04 -11.26 6.83
CA LYS A 240 32.09 -12.65 6.32
C LYS A 240 32.88 -13.64 7.21
N SER A 241 33.73 -13.15 8.12
CA SER A 241 34.44 -14.01 9.09
C SER A 241 33.70 -14.13 10.43
N GLY A 242 32.50 -13.56 10.55
CA GLY A 242 31.72 -13.54 11.79
C GLY A 242 32.20 -12.51 12.81
N LYS A 243 33.16 -11.65 12.46
CA LYS A 243 33.58 -10.56 13.34
C LYS A 243 32.44 -9.55 13.41
N LYS A 244 31.99 -9.24 14.63
CA LYS A 244 31.08 -8.14 14.92
C LYS A 244 31.71 -6.81 14.51
N ILE A 245 30.98 -6.06 13.71
CA ILE A 245 31.30 -4.69 13.28
C ILE A 245 30.45 -3.70 14.05
N VAL A 246 29.16 -4.02 14.19
CA VAL A 246 28.24 -3.33 15.07
C VAL A 246 27.73 -4.37 16.08
N ASP A 247 27.76 -4.02 17.36
CA ASP A 247 27.29 -4.90 18.42
C ASP A 247 25.77 -5.17 18.29
N ILE A 248 25.34 -6.30 18.84
CA ILE A 248 23.94 -6.75 18.79
C ILE A 248 23.20 -6.06 19.94
N GLU A 249 22.91 -4.77 19.76
CA GLU A 249 22.29 -3.90 20.79
C GLU A 249 21.25 -2.93 20.22
N TYR A 250 21.03 -2.94 18.91
CA TYR A 250 20.14 -1.99 18.22
C TYR A 250 18.75 -2.57 18.05
N ASN A 251 17.72 -1.71 18.13
CA ASN A 251 16.34 -2.11 17.85
C ASN A 251 16.14 -2.46 16.37
N ASP A 252 16.94 -1.86 15.49
CA ASP A 252 16.88 -2.09 14.06
C ASP A 252 18.21 -1.74 13.38
N ILE A 253 18.54 -2.46 12.31
CA ILE A 253 19.66 -2.14 11.42
C ILE A 253 19.25 -2.46 9.98
N GLU A 254 19.28 -1.46 9.11
CA GLU A 254 19.06 -1.67 7.68
C GLU A 254 20.34 -1.40 6.88
N GLN A 255 20.61 -2.25 5.88
CA GLN A 255 21.66 -1.99 4.92
C GLN A 255 21.14 -1.08 3.80
N LEU A 256 21.56 0.19 3.85
CA LEU A 256 21.12 1.23 2.92
C LEU A 256 21.88 1.23 1.59
N GLY A 257 22.89 0.36 1.43
CA GLY A 257 23.73 0.29 0.23
C GLY A 257 24.77 1.42 0.15
N GLU A 258 25.60 1.34 -0.89
CA GLU A 258 26.73 2.27 -1.09
C GLU A 258 27.66 2.41 0.14
N ASN A 259 27.84 1.33 0.90
CA ASN A 259 28.60 1.30 2.17
C ASN A 259 28.00 2.11 3.33
N ARG A 260 26.67 2.21 3.42
CA ARG A 260 25.96 2.74 4.60
C ARG A 260 24.96 1.76 5.16
N ILE A 261 24.71 1.94 6.45
CA ILE A 261 23.62 1.32 7.20
C ILE A 261 22.84 2.42 7.93
N SER A 262 21.59 2.15 8.28
CA SER A 262 20.92 2.83 9.39
C SER A 262 21.07 1.97 10.64
N VAL A 263 21.17 2.61 11.79
CA VAL A 263 21.08 1.96 13.10
C VAL A 263 20.00 2.66 13.91
N GLY A 264 19.03 1.89 14.38
CA GLY A 264 17.84 2.35 15.10
C GLY A 264 17.94 2.10 16.59
N LYS A 265 17.58 3.11 17.38
CA LYS A 265 17.37 2.99 18.83
C LYS A 265 15.93 3.38 19.15
N ALA A 266 15.32 2.67 20.08
CA ALA A 266 13.98 2.97 20.55
C ALA A 266 13.84 4.45 20.94
N VAL A 267 12.71 5.06 20.56
CA VAL A 267 12.33 6.42 21.00
C VAL A 267 12.25 6.46 22.53
N ASN A 268 11.69 5.40 23.12
CA ASN A 268 11.66 5.14 24.56
C ASN A 268 12.14 3.70 24.82
N ALA A 269 13.22 3.53 25.59
CA ALA A 269 13.79 2.22 25.88
C ALA A 269 12.83 1.30 26.66
N ASP A 270 11.96 1.88 27.50
CA ASP A 270 10.96 1.12 28.27
C ASP A 270 9.72 0.77 27.42
N GLN A 271 9.56 1.41 26.26
CA GLN A 271 8.45 1.22 25.33
C GLN A 271 8.96 1.14 23.88
N PRO A 272 9.76 0.11 23.53
CA PRO A 272 10.41 0.01 22.22
C PRO A 272 9.42 -0.12 21.04
N TYR A 273 8.19 -0.52 21.34
CA TYR A 273 7.11 -0.61 20.36
C TYR A 273 6.65 0.75 19.82
N LEU A 274 6.96 1.88 20.50
CA LEU A 274 6.69 3.23 20.01
C LEU A 274 7.50 3.61 18.75
N GLY A 275 8.47 2.78 18.37
CA GLY A 275 9.32 2.98 17.20
C GLY A 275 10.73 3.39 17.56
N SER A 276 11.54 3.66 16.53
CA SER A 276 12.96 3.96 16.66
C SER A 276 13.33 5.27 15.97
N LEU A 277 14.34 5.96 16.51
CA LEU A 277 15.08 6.98 15.81
C LEU A 277 16.33 6.36 15.20
N TYR A 278 16.62 6.74 13.96
CA TYR A 278 17.71 6.21 13.17
C TYR A 278 18.85 7.22 13.06
N ALA A 279 20.08 6.70 13.16
CA ALA A 279 21.30 7.35 12.73
C ALA A 279 21.87 6.66 11.49
N ILE A 280 22.61 7.39 10.67
CA ILE A 280 23.38 6.82 9.56
C ILE A 280 24.74 6.40 10.08
N ALA A 281 25.20 5.21 9.69
CA ALA A 281 26.57 4.77 9.90
C ALA A 281 27.20 4.27 8.60
N THR A 282 28.52 4.20 8.57
CA THR A 282 29.24 3.45 7.54
C THR A 282 29.00 1.95 7.72
N SER A 283 29.24 1.15 6.68
CA SER A 283 29.23 -0.32 6.77
C SER A 283 30.35 -0.91 7.67
N ASN A 284 31.18 -0.06 8.27
CA ASN A 284 32.17 -0.41 9.30
C ASN A 284 31.75 0.02 10.72
N GLY A 285 30.52 0.55 10.89
CA GLY A 285 29.97 0.92 12.20
C GLY A 285 30.30 2.34 12.67
N GLU A 286 30.97 3.15 11.86
CA GLU A 286 31.24 4.56 12.19
C GLU A 286 29.97 5.41 11.98
N LEU A 287 29.46 6.04 13.05
CA LEU A 287 28.32 6.95 12.96
C LEU A 287 28.66 8.19 12.13
N LEU A 288 27.75 8.54 11.23
CA LEU A 288 27.82 9.69 10.33
C LEU A 288 26.80 10.78 10.69
N SER A 289 25.82 10.46 11.55
CA SER A 289 24.80 11.39 12.03
C SER A 289 24.38 11.04 13.46
N ASP A 290 23.64 11.94 14.09
CA ASP A 290 22.89 11.68 15.32
C ASP A 290 21.63 10.85 15.04
N TYR A 291 20.99 10.34 16.10
CA TYR A 291 19.70 9.65 16.06
C TYR A 291 18.56 10.67 15.98
N ARG A 292 18.13 10.98 14.77
CA ARG A 292 17.09 12.01 14.54
C ARG A 292 16.14 11.73 13.37
N TYR A 293 16.37 10.65 12.63
CA TYR A 293 15.54 10.31 11.48
C TYR A 293 14.50 9.28 11.90
N GLU A 294 13.25 9.42 11.45
CA GLU A 294 12.20 8.42 11.68
C GLU A 294 12.17 7.38 10.55
N SER A 295 12.70 7.73 9.37
CA SER A 295 12.89 6.79 8.28
C SER A 295 14.04 7.23 7.37
N VAL A 296 14.77 6.26 6.83
CA VAL A 296 15.81 6.46 5.82
C VAL A 296 15.70 5.37 4.77
N LEU A 297 15.50 5.75 3.51
CA LEU A 297 15.48 4.82 2.38
C LEU A 297 16.91 4.47 1.91
N PRO A 298 17.11 3.33 1.21
CA PRO A 298 18.38 2.99 0.61
C PRO A 298 18.95 4.08 -0.31
N TYR A 299 20.27 4.25 -0.28
CA TYR A 299 20.99 5.18 -1.14
C TYR A 299 20.87 4.75 -2.61
N LYS A 300 20.49 5.70 -3.47
CA LYS A 300 20.45 5.57 -4.92
C LYS A 300 21.18 6.76 -5.53
N LYS A 301 22.28 6.49 -6.24
CA LYS A 301 23.12 7.53 -6.87
C LYS A 301 23.60 8.58 -5.85
N SER A 302 24.17 8.13 -4.73
CA SER A 302 24.74 8.98 -3.67
C SER A 302 23.75 9.75 -2.79
N LEU A 303 22.45 9.52 -2.94
CA LEU A 303 21.41 10.17 -2.16
C LEU A 303 20.45 9.14 -1.55
N ALA A 304 20.04 9.37 -0.30
CA ALA A 304 18.97 8.63 0.37
C ALA A 304 17.84 9.59 0.72
N SER A 305 16.59 9.21 0.48
CA SER A 305 15.47 9.96 1.04
C SER A 305 15.36 9.65 2.52
N ALA A 306 15.14 10.66 3.36
CA ALA A 306 14.91 10.51 4.77
C ALA A 306 13.89 11.55 5.25
N HIS A 307 13.32 11.34 6.43
CA HIS A 307 12.58 12.38 7.13
C HIS A 307 12.87 12.36 8.62
N ASP A 308 12.72 13.52 9.24
CA ASP A 308 12.52 13.66 10.67
C ASP A 308 11.03 13.97 10.96
N ARG A 309 10.72 14.37 12.20
CA ARG A 309 9.36 14.66 12.66
C ARG A 309 8.62 15.70 11.83
N GLU A 310 9.34 16.64 11.23
CA GLU A 310 8.74 17.82 10.60
C GLU A 310 9.04 17.92 9.11
N HIS A 311 10.14 17.32 8.63
CA HIS A 311 10.63 17.54 7.29
C HIS A 311 11.12 16.27 6.61
N THR A 312 10.91 16.22 5.29
CA THR A 312 11.46 15.22 4.39
C THR A 312 12.54 15.84 3.49
N PHE A 313 13.68 15.16 3.33
CA PHE A 313 14.83 15.67 2.61
C PHE A 313 15.71 14.52 2.06
N PHE A 314 16.72 14.87 1.26
CA PHE A 314 17.76 13.92 0.87
C PHE A 314 18.97 14.00 1.80
N LEU A 315 19.54 12.84 2.14
CA LEU A 315 20.85 12.70 2.78
C LEU A 315 21.91 12.38 1.72
N ASN A 316 23.09 13.00 1.87
CA ASN A 316 24.28 12.63 1.11
C ASN A 316 25.04 11.48 1.77
N ARG A 317 26.05 10.97 1.08
CA ARG A 317 26.92 9.87 1.51
C ARG A 317 27.60 10.02 2.88
N LYS A 318 27.69 11.25 3.41
CA LYS A 318 28.26 11.57 4.73
C LYS A 318 27.18 11.62 5.82
N GLY A 319 25.97 11.13 5.56
CA GLY A 319 24.85 11.17 6.52
C GLY A 319 24.30 12.57 6.79
N LYS A 320 24.69 13.58 5.98
CA LYS A 320 24.25 14.97 6.13
C LYS A 320 23.18 15.31 5.11
N ILE A 321 22.27 16.22 5.46
CA ILE A 321 21.30 16.78 4.51
C ILE A 321 22.05 17.29 3.27
N ALA A 322 21.57 16.90 2.09
CA ALA A 322 22.18 17.23 0.83
C ALA A 322 22.04 18.73 0.55
N GLN A 323 23.19 19.41 0.42
CA GLN A 323 23.24 20.82 0.04
C GLN A 323 22.78 20.95 -1.43
N ASN A 324 21.86 21.88 -1.71
CA ASN A 324 21.24 22.12 -3.02
C ASN A 324 20.08 21.18 -3.43
N LEU A 325 19.46 20.50 -2.47
CA LEU A 325 18.19 19.81 -2.68
C LEU A 325 17.16 20.33 -1.68
N PRO A 326 15.86 20.26 -2.02
CA PRO A 326 14.83 20.82 -1.18
C PRO A 326 14.66 20.04 0.13
N ILE A 327 14.28 20.78 1.17
CA ILE A 327 13.73 20.28 2.42
C ILE A 327 12.24 20.60 2.36
N LEU A 328 11.40 19.56 2.35
CA LEU A 328 9.95 19.72 2.21
C LEU A 328 9.26 19.44 3.55
N PRO A 329 8.24 20.22 3.93
CA PRO A 329 7.53 20.03 5.19
C PRO A 329 6.64 18.79 5.14
N GLY A 330 6.59 18.06 6.25
CA GLY A 330 5.86 16.81 6.44
C GLY A 330 6.76 15.57 6.42
N GLN A 331 6.16 14.42 6.74
CA GLN A 331 6.85 13.13 6.78
C GLN A 331 6.55 12.33 5.51
N GLY A 332 7.56 11.65 4.97
CA GLY A 332 7.37 10.84 3.78
C GLY A 332 8.66 10.53 3.04
N THR A 333 8.56 10.52 1.71
CA THR A 333 9.66 10.09 0.84
C THR A 333 9.80 10.99 -0.38
N LEU A 334 11.03 11.10 -0.88
CA LEU A 334 11.39 11.80 -2.10
C LEU A 334 12.05 10.83 -3.08
N SER A 335 11.72 10.94 -4.36
CA SER A 335 12.44 10.27 -5.43
C SER A 335 12.85 11.24 -6.53
N ILE A 336 14.09 11.10 -7.01
CA ILE A 336 14.57 11.87 -8.16
C ILE A 336 14.04 11.21 -9.43
N GLU A 337 13.14 11.91 -10.11
CA GLU A 337 12.49 11.48 -11.34
C GLU A 337 13.01 12.27 -12.55
N GLY A 338 14.33 12.39 -12.71
CA GLY A 338 14.92 13.14 -13.82
C GLY A 338 14.89 14.64 -13.52
N PRO A 339 14.13 15.48 -14.25
CA PRO A 339 14.08 16.92 -14.00
C PRO A 339 13.22 17.31 -12.79
N LEU A 340 12.39 16.41 -12.28
CA LEU A 340 11.52 16.64 -11.12
C LEU A 340 11.90 15.73 -9.95
N ILE A 341 11.51 16.16 -8.76
CA ILE A 341 11.51 15.36 -7.54
C ILE A 341 10.05 15.03 -7.23
N LYS A 342 9.72 13.73 -7.15
CA LYS A 342 8.42 13.24 -6.69
C LYS A 342 8.46 13.20 -5.17
N ALA A 343 7.53 13.90 -4.54
CA ALA A 343 7.32 13.87 -3.10
C ALA A 343 6.06 13.06 -2.81
N LYS A 344 6.19 12.05 -1.94
CA LYS A 344 5.06 11.37 -1.30
C LYS A 344 5.13 11.70 0.18
N ILE A 345 4.48 12.78 0.58
CA ILE A 345 4.58 13.36 1.92
C ILE A 345 3.19 13.53 2.50
N ASP A 346 3.01 13.11 3.74
CA ASP A 346 1.73 13.14 4.46
C ASP A 346 0.59 12.55 3.60
N TYR A 347 0.84 11.38 3.03
CA TYR A 347 -0.07 10.63 2.13
C TYR A 347 -0.45 11.35 0.83
N GLN A 348 0.17 12.49 0.50
CA GLN A 348 -0.09 13.23 -0.73
C GLN A 348 1.10 13.13 -1.69
N ILE A 349 0.80 12.97 -2.98
CA ILE A 349 1.81 12.99 -4.05
C ILE A 349 1.83 14.36 -4.70
N TYR A 350 3.02 14.95 -4.83
CA TYR A 350 3.23 16.18 -5.59
C TYR A 350 4.65 16.23 -6.16
N TYR A 351 4.88 17.16 -7.09
CA TYR A 351 6.15 17.28 -7.80
C TYR A 351 6.76 18.66 -7.59
N VAL A 352 8.05 18.69 -7.27
CA VAL A 352 8.85 19.92 -7.15
C VAL A 352 10.04 19.88 -8.10
N ASN A 353 10.57 21.05 -8.43
CA ASN A 353 11.88 21.15 -9.08
C ASN A 353 13.01 21.05 -8.04
N TYR A 354 14.26 21.09 -8.49
CA TYR A 354 15.44 21.00 -7.61
C TYR A 354 15.61 22.21 -6.67
N ALA A 355 14.95 23.33 -6.94
CA ALA A 355 14.90 24.49 -6.04
C ALA A 355 13.80 24.36 -4.96
N GLY A 356 12.96 23.32 -5.04
CA GLY A 356 11.83 23.10 -4.11
C GLY A 356 10.54 23.80 -4.52
N GLU A 357 10.50 24.41 -5.71
CA GLU A 357 9.28 25.05 -6.20
C GLU A 357 8.28 23.99 -6.68
N ILE A 358 7.02 24.14 -6.29
CA ILE A 358 5.95 23.22 -6.67
C ILE A 358 5.68 23.36 -8.17
N VAL A 359 5.95 22.28 -8.91
CA VAL A 359 5.63 22.16 -10.33
C VAL A 359 4.19 21.68 -10.49
N TRP A 360 3.77 20.73 -9.66
CA TRP A 360 2.41 20.23 -9.65
C TRP A 360 2.03 19.70 -8.26
N ARG A 361 0.78 19.90 -7.86
CA ARG A 361 0.17 19.27 -6.67
C ARG A 361 -1.33 19.05 -6.89
N PRO A 362 -1.95 18.12 -6.15
CA PRO A 362 -3.39 17.91 -6.20
C PRO A 362 -4.14 19.21 -5.87
N ARG A 363 -5.24 19.43 -6.56
CA ARG A 363 -6.13 20.56 -6.27
C ARG A 363 -6.85 20.27 -4.96
N LYS A 364 -6.88 21.26 -4.07
CA LYS A 364 -7.63 21.16 -2.80
C LYS A 364 -9.14 21.32 -2.98
N THR A 365 -9.60 21.82 -4.12
CA THR A 365 -11.02 22.11 -4.35
C THR A 365 -11.60 21.12 -5.35
N ILE A 366 -12.64 20.43 -4.92
CA ILE A 366 -13.46 19.54 -5.72
C ILE A 366 -14.75 20.29 -6.06
N ARG A 367 -15.05 20.44 -7.35
CA ARG A 367 -16.26 21.13 -7.82
C ARG A 367 -17.39 20.11 -7.92
N LEU A 368 -18.53 20.38 -7.28
CA LEU A 368 -19.72 19.53 -7.33
C LEU A 368 -20.61 19.92 -8.52
N ASN A 369 -20.92 21.21 -8.63
CA ASN A 369 -21.65 21.81 -9.74
C ASN A 369 -21.21 23.29 -9.94
N ASN A 370 -22.07 24.15 -10.51
CA ASN A 370 -21.75 25.57 -10.70
C ASN A 370 -21.79 26.40 -9.41
N GLN A 371 -22.43 25.89 -8.38
CA GLN A 371 -22.66 26.57 -7.10
C GLN A 371 -21.76 25.98 -6.00
N TYR A 372 -21.85 24.68 -5.78
CA TYR A 372 -21.22 23.98 -4.67
C TYR A 372 -19.83 23.43 -5.01
N ARG A 373 -18.97 23.43 -4.00
CA ARG A 373 -17.63 22.84 -4.03
C ARG A 373 -17.20 22.40 -2.64
N VAL A 374 -16.35 21.39 -2.57
CA VAL A 374 -15.74 20.88 -1.34
C VAL A 374 -14.25 21.23 -1.35
N LEU A 375 -13.75 21.80 -0.26
CA LEU A 375 -12.34 22.10 -0.06
C LEU A 375 -11.75 21.10 0.93
N GLN A 376 -10.62 20.50 0.56
CA GLN A 376 -9.83 19.68 1.47
C GLN A 376 -8.93 20.57 2.33
N MET A 377 -9.06 20.42 3.64
CA MET A 377 -8.25 21.06 4.66
C MET A 377 -7.35 20.03 5.31
N LYS A 378 -6.13 20.42 5.68
CA LYS A 378 -5.16 19.56 6.39
C LYS A 378 -5.08 19.99 7.85
N TYR A 379 -5.18 19.02 8.75
CA TYR A 379 -4.94 19.18 10.17
C TYR A 379 -3.90 18.16 10.63
N LYS A 380 -2.75 18.64 11.10
CA LYS A 380 -1.63 17.81 11.56
C LYS A 380 -1.00 18.46 12.81
N PRO A 381 -1.59 18.26 13.99
CA PRO A 381 -1.14 18.93 15.21
C PRO A 381 0.21 18.41 15.72
N ASN A 382 0.53 17.13 15.47
CA ASN A 382 1.78 16.48 15.81
C ASN A 382 2.16 15.42 14.73
N PRO A 383 3.31 14.73 14.85
CA PRO A 383 3.74 13.69 13.90
C PRO A 383 2.78 12.50 13.77
N ASP A 384 2.11 12.12 14.87
CA ASP A 384 1.31 10.88 14.95
C ASP A 384 -0.14 11.06 14.44
N TYR A 385 -0.60 12.29 14.21
CA TYR A 385 -2.01 12.58 13.90
C TYR A 385 -2.15 13.43 12.64
N LEU A 386 -2.79 12.88 11.60
CA LEU A 386 -3.03 13.57 10.33
C LEU A 386 -4.47 13.38 9.87
N VAL A 387 -5.17 14.47 9.62
CA VAL A 387 -6.53 14.47 9.08
C VAL A 387 -6.64 15.40 7.89
N TYR A 388 -7.12 14.87 6.77
CA TYR A 388 -7.67 15.65 5.67
C TYR A 388 -9.20 15.69 5.80
N TYR A 389 -9.79 16.87 5.98
CA TYR A 389 -11.23 17.02 6.22
C TYR A 389 -11.90 17.99 5.23
N PRO A 390 -13.20 17.80 4.94
CA PRO A 390 -13.91 18.61 3.96
C PRO A 390 -14.44 19.92 4.54
N ILE A 391 -14.48 20.95 3.69
CA ILE A 391 -15.19 22.21 3.91
C ILE A 391 -16.09 22.49 2.69
N VAL A 392 -17.40 22.53 2.91
CA VAL A 392 -18.39 22.90 1.91
C VAL A 392 -18.41 24.40 1.69
N ARG A 393 -18.51 24.81 0.41
CA ARG A 393 -18.69 26.20 -0.03
C ARG A 393 -19.77 26.29 -1.09
N GLY A 394 -20.51 27.39 -1.10
CA GLY A 394 -21.50 27.72 -2.13
C GLY A 394 -22.95 27.62 -1.67
N MET A 395 -23.19 27.34 -0.38
CA MET A 395 -24.52 27.41 0.20
C MET A 395 -24.96 28.88 0.31
N GLU A 396 -26.25 29.14 0.06
CA GLU A 396 -26.82 30.49 0.15
C GLU A 396 -26.91 30.95 1.61
N ASP A 397 -27.34 30.07 2.51
CA ASP A 397 -27.33 30.33 3.95
C ASP A 397 -25.90 30.14 4.51
N VAL A 398 -25.27 31.26 4.84
CA VAL A 398 -23.91 31.31 5.38
C VAL A 398 -23.79 30.81 6.83
N VAL A 399 -24.89 30.82 7.59
CA VAL A 399 -24.95 30.30 8.96
C VAL A 399 -25.04 28.77 8.89
N ALA A 400 -25.98 28.24 8.12
CA ALA A 400 -26.09 26.80 7.87
C ALA A 400 -24.78 26.23 7.30
N GLN A 401 -24.14 26.93 6.36
CA GLN A 401 -22.83 26.51 5.84
C GLN A 401 -21.76 26.41 6.92
N ARG A 402 -21.78 27.30 7.91
CA ARG A 402 -20.81 27.26 9.02
C ARG A 402 -21.08 26.05 9.90
N GLU A 403 -22.34 25.81 10.25
CA GLU A 403 -22.75 24.68 11.08
C GLU A 403 -22.43 23.33 10.41
N VAL A 404 -22.68 23.21 9.11
CA VAL A 404 -22.26 22.05 8.29
C VAL A 404 -20.76 21.82 8.39
N ASN A 405 -19.97 22.88 8.23
CA ASN A 405 -18.51 22.78 8.25
C ASN A 405 -17.95 22.45 9.64
N ASP A 406 -18.56 22.96 10.70
CA ASP A 406 -18.18 22.65 12.08
C ASP A 406 -18.46 21.17 12.39
N ARG A 407 -19.62 20.65 11.97
CA ARG A 407 -19.97 19.22 12.07
C ARG A 407 -19.05 18.32 11.25
N LEU A 408 -18.75 18.68 10.00
CA LEU A 408 -17.84 17.90 9.15
C LEU A 408 -16.44 17.81 9.74
N LYS A 409 -15.96 18.91 10.34
CA LYS A 409 -14.68 18.94 11.04
C LYS A 409 -14.67 18.01 12.27
N GLU A 410 -15.75 18.01 13.06
CA GLU A 410 -15.92 17.11 14.19
C GLU A 410 -15.95 15.64 13.76
N TYR A 411 -16.80 15.29 12.78
CA TYR A 411 -16.95 13.91 12.31
C TYR A 411 -15.68 13.38 11.65
N SER A 412 -14.90 14.25 11.02
CA SER A 412 -13.57 13.92 10.47
C SER A 412 -12.51 13.70 11.56
N GLN A 413 -12.87 13.71 12.85
CA GLN A 413 -11.97 13.51 13.99
C GLN A 413 -10.91 14.61 14.14
N VAL A 414 -11.20 15.85 13.76
CA VAL A 414 -10.27 16.97 14.03
C VAL A 414 -10.33 17.35 15.52
N LYS A 415 -9.41 16.78 16.31
CA LYS A 415 -9.35 16.95 17.78
C LYS A 415 -8.11 17.72 18.22
N PRO A 416 -8.18 18.55 19.28
CA PRO A 416 -7.02 19.24 19.81
C PRO A 416 -6.00 18.23 20.38
N ILE A 417 -4.76 18.29 19.90
CA ILE A 417 -3.65 17.43 20.35
C ILE A 417 -2.44 18.35 20.55
N PRO A 418 -1.72 18.28 21.69
CA PRO A 418 -0.48 19.02 21.90
C PRO A 418 0.60 18.61 20.89
N SER A 419 1.32 19.58 20.36
CA SER A 419 2.33 19.34 19.31
C SER A 419 3.55 18.55 19.80
N ASP A 420 3.82 18.58 21.10
CA ASP A 420 4.94 17.93 21.78
C ASP A 420 4.57 16.58 22.41
N GLN A 421 3.29 16.20 22.40
CA GLN A 421 2.84 14.93 22.97
C GLN A 421 3.16 13.77 22.02
N GLN A 422 3.87 12.77 22.54
CA GLN A 422 3.97 11.43 21.93
C GLN A 422 2.66 10.68 22.17
N LEU A 423 2.00 10.23 21.11
CA LEU A 423 0.83 9.36 21.24
C LEU A 423 1.26 7.89 21.35
N GLU A 424 0.36 7.04 21.84
CA GLU A 424 0.51 5.57 21.82
C GLU A 424 -0.03 4.96 20.51
N TYR A 425 -0.52 5.80 19.60
CA TYR A 425 -1.08 5.43 18.32
C TYR A 425 -0.82 6.50 17.28
N SER A 426 -0.83 6.11 16.01
CA SER A 426 -0.98 7.03 14.89
C SER A 426 -2.42 7.04 14.37
N TYR A 427 -2.91 8.18 13.91
CA TYR A 427 -4.19 8.30 13.21
C TYR A 427 -4.02 8.99 11.86
N TYR A 428 -4.56 8.37 10.82
CA TYR A 428 -4.72 8.98 9.50
C TYR A 428 -6.21 9.04 9.15
N GLY A 429 -6.72 10.24 8.87
CA GLY A 429 -8.09 10.47 8.40
C GLY A 429 -8.11 11.17 7.05
N ASN A 430 -9.09 10.83 6.22
CA ASN A 430 -9.36 11.44 4.92
C ASN A 430 -10.87 11.47 4.64
N PHE A 431 -11.26 12.04 3.49
CA PHE A 431 -12.64 11.95 3.01
C PHE A 431 -12.70 11.74 1.51
N GLU A 432 -13.85 11.24 1.06
CA GLU A 432 -14.22 11.08 -0.34
C GLU A 432 -15.66 11.57 -0.57
N ILE A 433 -15.98 11.94 -1.80
CA ILE A 433 -17.36 12.22 -2.20
C ILE A 433 -17.92 10.91 -2.72
N GLU A 434 -18.86 10.35 -1.97
CA GLU A 434 -19.55 9.11 -2.33
C GLU A 434 -20.61 9.41 -3.40
N PHE A 435 -21.41 10.45 -3.16
CA PHE A 435 -22.51 10.79 -4.04
C PHE A 435 -22.80 12.30 -4.00
N PHE A 436 -23.16 12.86 -5.14
CA PHE A 436 -23.69 14.21 -5.22
C PHE A 436 -24.71 14.33 -6.35
N GLN A 437 -25.94 14.69 -6.01
CA GLN A 437 -26.99 14.94 -6.97
C GLN A 437 -27.93 16.04 -6.48
N LYS A 438 -28.20 17.02 -7.36
CA LYS A 438 -28.99 18.22 -7.08
C LYS A 438 -28.44 18.97 -5.87
N GLU A 439 -28.94 18.71 -4.67
CA GLU A 439 -28.55 19.35 -3.41
C GLU A 439 -28.08 18.36 -2.35
N LEU A 440 -28.29 17.05 -2.52
CA LEU A 440 -27.77 16.03 -1.60
C LEU A 440 -26.28 15.81 -1.87
N LEU A 441 -25.47 15.99 -0.83
CA LEU A 441 -24.07 15.61 -0.79
C LEU A 441 -23.89 14.46 0.21
N VAL A 442 -23.34 13.36 -0.27
CA VAL A 442 -22.91 12.23 0.55
C VAL A 442 -21.38 12.20 0.57
N LEU A 443 -20.81 12.33 1.77
CA LEU A 443 -19.35 12.22 1.98
C LEU A 443 -19.06 10.96 2.78
N GLU A 444 -18.06 10.20 2.34
CA GLU A 444 -17.40 9.21 3.18
C GLU A 444 -16.29 9.91 3.97
N LEU A 445 -16.36 9.91 5.29
CA LEU A 445 -15.29 10.34 6.19
C LEU A 445 -14.63 9.07 6.73
N ASN A 446 -13.41 8.80 6.29
CA ASN A 446 -12.69 7.59 6.64
C ASN A 446 -11.41 7.88 7.43
N GLY A 447 -10.95 6.88 8.17
CA GLY A 447 -9.68 6.96 8.87
C GLY A 447 -9.17 5.61 9.35
N SER A 448 -7.98 5.62 9.92
CA SER A 448 -7.26 4.44 10.36
C SER A 448 -6.44 4.79 11.58
N GLN A 449 -6.73 4.12 12.70
CA GLN A 449 -6.02 4.27 13.96
C GLN A 449 -5.12 3.05 14.18
N TYR A 450 -3.83 3.26 14.30
CA TYR A 450 -2.86 2.21 14.57
C TYR A 450 -2.21 2.44 15.94
N TYR A 451 -2.57 1.63 16.94
CA TYR A 451 -1.83 1.58 18.19
C TYR A 451 -0.45 0.96 17.93
N PHE A 452 0.60 1.62 18.39
CA PHE A 452 1.97 1.19 18.11
C PHE A 452 2.22 -0.19 18.73
N GLY A 453 2.64 -1.15 17.90
CA GLY A 453 2.81 -2.56 18.29
C GLY A 453 1.57 -3.43 18.14
N ALA A 454 0.42 -2.89 17.74
CA ALA A 454 -0.76 -3.69 17.42
C ALA A 454 -0.54 -4.54 16.16
N ALA A 455 -1.29 -5.64 16.04
CA ALA A 455 -1.22 -6.54 14.89
C ALA A 455 -1.74 -5.90 13.59
N HIS A 456 -2.71 -4.98 13.69
CA HIS A 456 -3.28 -4.24 12.56
C HIS A 456 -3.89 -2.92 13.05
N PRO A 457 -4.13 -1.95 12.15
CA PRO A 457 -4.90 -0.75 12.48
C PRO A 457 -6.39 -1.06 12.64
N MET A 458 -7.14 -0.15 13.27
CA MET A 458 -8.60 -0.14 13.32
C MET A 458 -9.13 0.99 12.42
N PRO A 459 -9.91 0.68 11.37
CA PRO A 459 -10.47 1.71 10.51
C PRO A 459 -11.68 2.38 11.17
N THR A 460 -11.91 3.64 10.81
CA THR A 460 -13.11 4.41 11.15
C THR A 460 -13.80 4.83 9.86
N LYS A 461 -15.13 4.74 9.79
CA LYS A 461 -15.91 5.18 8.62
C LYS A 461 -17.24 5.78 9.05
N ILE A 462 -17.54 6.98 8.58
CA ILE A 462 -18.79 7.71 8.80
C ILE A 462 -19.24 8.26 7.46
N TYR A 463 -20.50 8.03 7.07
CA TYR A 463 -21.11 8.75 5.96
C TYR A 463 -21.97 9.90 6.46
N THR A 464 -21.91 11.03 5.76
CA THR A 464 -22.79 12.17 6.03
C THR A 464 -23.70 12.43 4.85
N ASN A 465 -25.01 12.46 5.07
CA ASN A 465 -26.02 12.76 4.05
C ASN A 465 -26.53 14.19 4.28
N ILE A 466 -26.11 15.15 3.45
CA ILE A 466 -26.28 16.58 3.72
C ILE A 466 -27.11 17.24 2.61
N ASN A 467 -28.19 17.91 2.99
CA ASN A 467 -28.87 18.84 2.09
C ASN A 467 -28.10 20.16 2.01
N LEU A 468 -27.51 20.47 0.87
CA LEU A 468 -26.73 21.70 0.69
C LEU A 468 -27.59 22.96 0.55
N ALA A 469 -28.91 22.84 0.39
CA ALA A 469 -29.81 23.99 0.33
C ALA A 469 -29.97 24.67 1.69
N ASP A 470 -30.15 23.89 2.75
CA ASP A 470 -30.47 24.35 4.11
C ASP A 470 -29.50 23.85 5.20
N GLY A 471 -28.59 22.94 4.86
CA GLY A 471 -27.58 22.38 5.77
C GLY A 471 -28.06 21.21 6.63
N GLU A 472 -29.25 20.67 6.38
CA GLU A 472 -29.78 19.53 7.13
C GLU A 472 -28.89 18.28 6.95
N PHE A 473 -28.56 17.61 8.05
CA PHE A 473 -27.94 16.28 8.05
C PHE A 473 -29.04 15.27 8.29
N PHE A 474 -29.21 14.34 7.35
CA PHE A 474 -30.22 13.32 7.46
C PHE A 474 -29.74 12.10 8.24
N GLU A 475 -30.63 11.59 9.08
CA GLU A 475 -30.55 10.27 9.71
C GLU A 475 -31.29 9.22 8.85
N LEU A 476 -31.05 7.94 9.10
CA LEU A 476 -31.65 6.84 8.33
C LEU A 476 -33.18 6.94 8.30
N LYS A 477 -33.79 7.28 9.44
CA LYS A 477 -35.25 7.43 9.57
C LYS A 477 -35.84 8.50 8.64
N ASP A 478 -35.08 9.51 8.24
CA ASP A 478 -35.57 10.66 7.45
C ASP A 478 -35.81 10.30 5.98
N LEU A 479 -35.32 9.13 5.53
CA LEU A 479 -35.63 8.56 4.23
C LEU A 479 -37.06 8.00 4.16
N PHE A 480 -37.67 7.66 5.30
CA PHE A 480 -38.89 6.86 5.36
C PHE A 480 -40.12 7.64 5.83
N LYS A 481 -41.30 7.16 5.46
CA LYS A 481 -42.58 7.72 5.90
C LYS A 481 -42.68 7.68 7.44
N PRO A 482 -43.22 8.73 8.09
CA PRO A 482 -43.44 8.72 9.53
C PRO A 482 -44.27 7.51 9.98
N GLY A 483 -43.76 6.76 10.96
CA GLY A 483 -44.41 5.57 11.49
C GLY A 483 -44.26 4.30 10.64
N SER A 484 -43.45 4.32 9.58
CA SER A 484 -43.10 3.11 8.83
C SER A 484 -42.22 2.16 9.66
N SER A 485 -42.37 0.86 9.46
CA SER A 485 -41.56 -0.18 10.09
C SER A 485 -40.20 -0.38 9.39
N TYR A 486 -39.51 0.69 9.00
CA TYR A 486 -38.29 0.58 8.17
C TYR A 486 -37.21 -0.31 8.81
N VAL A 487 -37.06 -0.29 10.14
CA VAL A 487 -36.12 -1.15 10.87
C VAL A 487 -36.40 -2.62 10.61
N GLU A 488 -37.67 -3.03 10.70
CA GLU A 488 -38.11 -4.41 10.46
C GLU A 488 -37.90 -4.80 8.99
N VAL A 489 -38.40 -3.98 8.06
CA VAL A 489 -38.31 -4.24 6.61
C VAL A 489 -36.86 -4.37 6.15
N ILE A 490 -35.99 -3.43 6.53
CA ILE A 490 -34.56 -3.50 6.17
C ILE A 490 -33.91 -4.69 6.85
N SER A 491 -34.28 -4.99 8.10
CA SER A 491 -33.69 -6.12 8.82
C SER A 491 -33.96 -7.44 8.11
N GLU A 492 -35.18 -7.62 7.60
CA GLU A 492 -35.60 -8.80 6.83
C GLU A 492 -34.85 -8.91 5.50
N ILE A 493 -34.69 -7.80 4.77
CA ILE A 493 -33.92 -7.80 3.50
C ILE A 493 -32.47 -8.20 3.74
N VAL A 494 -31.81 -7.61 4.74
CA VAL A 494 -30.42 -7.96 5.08
C VAL A 494 -30.31 -9.41 5.57
N ALA A 495 -31.27 -9.90 6.38
CA ALA A 495 -31.28 -11.30 6.80
C ALA A 495 -31.39 -12.25 5.60
N ALA A 496 -32.23 -11.92 4.62
CA ALA A 496 -32.36 -12.69 3.38
C ALA A 496 -31.06 -12.68 2.58
N GLN A 497 -30.41 -11.51 2.40
CA GLN A 497 -29.12 -11.43 1.70
C GLN A 497 -28.02 -12.24 2.39
N ILE A 498 -27.97 -12.25 3.72
CA ILE A 498 -27.02 -13.09 4.49
C ILE A 498 -27.30 -14.58 4.27
N ALA A 499 -28.57 -14.98 4.22
CA ALA A 499 -28.96 -16.38 4.06
C ALA A 499 -28.80 -16.91 2.63
N GLU A 500 -28.99 -16.05 1.62
CA GLU A 500 -29.04 -16.45 0.20
C GLU A 500 -27.71 -16.30 -0.54
N ASP A 501 -26.84 -15.36 -0.14
CA ASP A 501 -25.58 -15.11 -0.82
C ASP A 501 -24.45 -15.98 -0.26
N GLU A 502 -24.00 -16.96 -1.04
CA GLU A 502 -22.85 -17.82 -0.71
C GLU A 502 -21.56 -17.01 -0.48
N ASN A 503 -21.48 -15.76 -0.97
CA ASN A 503 -20.36 -14.87 -0.73
C ASN A 503 -20.36 -14.26 0.68
N ASN A 504 -21.45 -14.36 1.45
CA ASN A 504 -21.54 -13.88 2.84
C ASN A 504 -21.00 -14.89 3.87
N PHE A 505 -20.18 -15.86 3.44
CA PHE A 505 -19.59 -16.90 4.29
C PHE A 505 -18.76 -16.37 5.48
N TYR A 506 -18.36 -15.10 5.46
CA TYR A 506 -17.62 -14.45 6.53
C TYR A 506 -18.50 -13.87 7.65
N VAL A 507 -19.82 -13.79 7.46
CA VAL A 507 -20.74 -13.38 8.53
C VAL A 507 -20.76 -14.47 9.60
N PHE A 508 -20.58 -14.08 10.86
CA PHE A 508 -20.58 -15.02 11.96
C PHE A 508 -21.98 -15.65 12.13
N PRO A 509 -22.05 -16.98 12.35
CA PRO A 509 -23.32 -17.63 12.67
C PRO A 509 -24.03 -16.91 13.82
N ASP A 510 -25.32 -16.65 13.66
CA ASP A 510 -26.21 -16.01 14.63
C ASP A 510 -25.82 -14.59 15.09
N ALA A 511 -24.81 -13.94 14.48
CA ALA A 511 -24.38 -12.61 14.91
C ALA A 511 -25.31 -11.48 14.47
N TYR A 512 -25.98 -11.65 13.33
CA TYR A 512 -26.92 -10.65 12.83
C TYR A 512 -28.27 -10.75 13.55
N GLN A 513 -28.70 -9.64 14.16
CA GLN A 513 -29.93 -9.55 14.98
C GLN A 513 -30.89 -8.47 14.47
N GLY A 514 -30.72 -8.01 13.22
CA GLY A 514 -31.42 -6.85 12.67
C GLY A 514 -30.57 -5.57 12.70
N ILE A 515 -30.99 -4.57 11.93
CA ILE A 515 -30.39 -3.24 11.95
C ILE A 515 -30.84 -2.44 13.18
N LYS A 516 -30.04 -1.45 13.59
CA LYS A 516 -30.45 -0.45 14.59
C LYS A 516 -31.27 0.68 13.93
N PRO A 517 -32.11 1.42 14.67
CA PRO A 517 -32.78 2.61 14.13
C PRO A 517 -31.82 3.67 13.58
N ASP A 518 -30.63 3.77 14.18
CA ASP A 518 -29.54 4.66 13.78
C ASP A 518 -28.41 3.92 13.05
N GLN A 519 -28.72 2.81 12.36
CA GLN A 519 -27.73 2.04 11.62
C GLN A 519 -26.95 2.94 10.65
N PRO A 520 -25.61 2.86 10.64
CA PRO A 520 -24.80 3.58 9.66
C PRO A 520 -25.20 3.24 8.22
N TYR A 521 -25.35 4.28 7.40
CA TYR A 521 -25.88 4.15 6.06
C TYR A 521 -25.35 5.23 5.12
N TYR A 522 -25.49 4.99 3.83
CA TYR A 522 -25.36 5.99 2.77
C TYR A 522 -26.27 5.65 1.60
N VAL A 523 -26.34 6.54 0.62
CA VAL A 523 -27.15 6.35 -0.59
C VAL A 523 -26.38 6.71 -1.84
N ASN A 524 -26.77 6.11 -2.96
CA ASN A 524 -26.47 6.62 -4.29
C ASN A 524 -27.79 6.98 -5.02
N ASN A 525 -27.79 7.00 -6.35
CA ASN A 525 -28.96 7.31 -7.16
C ASN A 525 -30.04 6.20 -7.16
N GLU A 526 -29.69 4.97 -6.82
CA GLU A 526 -30.51 3.77 -7.04
C GLU A 526 -30.80 2.99 -5.76
N SER A 527 -29.93 3.08 -4.75
CA SER A 527 -29.93 2.19 -3.60
C SER A 527 -29.61 2.89 -2.29
N LEU A 528 -30.16 2.33 -1.22
CA LEU A 528 -29.73 2.51 0.17
C LEU A 528 -28.66 1.48 0.48
N PHE A 529 -27.61 1.89 1.19
CA PHE A 529 -26.57 0.98 1.70
C PHE A 529 -26.55 1.06 3.22
N VAL A 530 -26.68 -0.09 3.89
CA VAL A 530 -26.47 -0.21 5.34
C VAL A 530 -25.21 -1.01 5.60
N TYR A 531 -24.40 -0.58 6.55
CA TYR A 531 -23.10 -1.22 6.79
C TYR A 531 -22.81 -1.46 8.27
N PHE A 532 -21.95 -2.46 8.51
CA PHE A 532 -21.51 -2.91 9.83
C PHE A 532 -19.99 -2.76 9.93
N PRO A 533 -19.47 -2.10 10.99
CA PRO A 533 -18.04 -1.99 11.22
C PRO A 533 -17.36 -3.35 11.44
N PRO A 534 -16.01 -3.40 11.26
CA PRO A 534 -15.25 -4.61 11.53
C PRO A 534 -15.55 -5.18 12.92
N TYR A 535 -15.66 -6.51 13.01
CA TYR A 535 -16.01 -7.28 14.21
C TYR A 535 -17.46 -7.20 14.69
N GLU A 536 -18.33 -6.37 14.11
CA GLU A 536 -19.73 -6.34 14.57
C GLU A 536 -20.48 -7.63 14.20
N ILE A 537 -20.42 -8.02 12.93
CA ILE A 537 -21.06 -9.26 12.44
C ILE A 537 -20.11 -10.19 11.68
N ALA A 538 -18.86 -9.79 11.45
CA ALA A 538 -17.89 -10.49 10.61
C ALA A 538 -16.45 -10.22 11.08
N PRO A 539 -15.45 -11.07 10.75
CA PRO A 539 -14.07 -10.86 11.15
C PRO A 539 -13.46 -9.63 10.46
N TYR A 540 -12.39 -9.08 11.04
CA TYR A 540 -11.70 -7.89 10.53
C TYR A 540 -11.41 -7.90 9.02
N VAL A 541 -11.04 -9.06 8.47
CA VAL A 541 -10.69 -9.21 7.05
C VAL A 541 -11.88 -8.90 6.12
N ALA A 542 -13.11 -9.03 6.60
CA ALA A 542 -14.31 -8.65 5.85
C ALA A 542 -14.50 -7.13 5.77
N GLY A 543 -13.76 -6.34 6.56
CA GLY A 543 -13.86 -4.89 6.57
C GLY A 543 -15.22 -4.40 7.07
N PHE A 544 -15.77 -3.39 6.38
CA PHE A 544 -17.13 -2.90 6.62
C PHE A 544 -18.11 -3.71 5.77
N VAL A 545 -18.79 -4.68 6.37
CA VAL A 545 -19.80 -5.48 5.67
C VAL A 545 -20.95 -4.58 5.29
N THR A 546 -21.27 -4.48 4.01
CA THR A 546 -22.22 -3.51 3.46
C THR A 546 -23.27 -4.25 2.63
N PHE A 547 -24.53 -3.93 2.86
CA PHE A 547 -25.67 -4.51 2.16
C PHE A 547 -26.36 -3.43 1.32
N GLU A 548 -26.49 -3.69 0.03
CA GLU A 548 -27.19 -2.83 -0.92
C GLU A 548 -28.67 -3.18 -0.92
N ILE A 549 -29.52 -2.15 -0.85
CA ILE A 549 -30.98 -2.27 -0.83
C ILE A 549 -31.51 -1.32 -1.91
N PRO A 550 -31.85 -1.84 -3.11
CA PRO A 550 -32.39 -1.03 -4.18
C PRO A 550 -33.63 -0.26 -3.72
N PHE A 551 -33.73 1.02 -4.05
CA PHE A 551 -34.89 1.83 -3.68
C PHE A 551 -36.20 1.25 -4.23
N SER A 552 -36.15 0.54 -5.36
CA SER A 552 -37.30 -0.16 -5.92
C SER A 552 -37.89 -1.23 -5.00
N GLU A 553 -37.09 -1.85 -4.12
CA GLU A 553 -37.55 -2.88 -3.17
C GLU A 553 -38.24 -2.27 -1.95
N ILE A 554 -37.89 -1.03 -1.60
CA ILE A 554 -38.39 -0.33 -0.41
C ILE A 554 -39.21 0.93 -0.75
N ILE A 555 -39.56 1.13 -2.02
CA ILE A 555 -40.18 2.38 -2.53
C ILE A 555 -41.51 2.72 -1.83
N ASP A 556 -42.22 1.70 -1.36
CA ASP A 556 -43.50 1.82 -0.68
C ASP A 556 -43.38 2.39 0.74
N ILE A 557 -42.21 2.29 1.37
CA ILE A 557 -41.96 2.84 2.71
C ILE A 557 -41.16 4.16 2.67
N ILE A 558 -40.51 4.48 1.55
CA ILE A 558 -39.78 5.74 1.35
C ILE A 558 -40.74 6.94 1.37
N ASP A 559 -40.37 8.01 2.08
CA ASP A 559 -41.08 9.29 1.97
C ASP A 559 -40.62 10.06 0.73
N GLN A 560 -41.24 9.76 -0.41
CA GLN A 560 -40.95 10.45 -1.67
C GLN A 560 -41.33 11.94 -1.67
N LYS A 561 -42.07 12.38 -0.65
CA LYS A 561 -42.38 13.80 -0.40
C LYS A 561 -41.58 14.34 0.78
N GLY A 562 -40.63 13.59 1.32
CA GLY A 562 -39.76 14.00 2.41
C GLY A 562 -38.69 14.98 1.96
N ALA A 563 -38.02 15.62 2.93
CA ALA A 563 -36.88 16.51 2.65
C ALA A 563 -35.72 15.72 2.03
N PHE A 564 -35.40 14.54 2.57
CA PHE A 564 -34.36 13.64 2.06
C PHE A 564 -34.53 13.36 0.57
N TRP A 565 -35.70 12.84 0.16
CA TRP A 565 -35.94 12.42 -1.22
C TRP A 565 -35.89 13.61 -2.19
N ARG A 566 -36.46 14.76 -1.80
CA ARG A 566 -36.43 15.99 -2.62
C ARG A 566 -35.03 16.59 -2.77
N ALA A 567 -34.08 16.27 -1.87
CA ALA A 567 -32.73 16.83 -1.95
C ALA A 567 -31.96 16.29 -3.18
N PHE A 568 -32.32 15.12 -3.70
CA PHE A 568 -31.67 14.53 -4.88
C PHE A 568 -32.60 14.08 -6.02
N HIS A 569 -33.92 14.00 -5.80
CA HIS A 569 -34.95 13.89 -6.86
C HIS A 569 -35.71 15.20 -7.03
#